data_AF-A0A2H0BHC7-F1
#
_entry.id   AF-A0A2H0BHC7-F1
#
_cell.length_a   1.000
_cell.length_b   1.000
_cell.length_c   1.000
_cell.angle_alpha   90.00
_cell.angle_beta   90.00
_cell.angle_gamma   90.00
#
_symmetry.space_group_name_H-M   'P 1'
#
loop_
_entity.id
_entity.type
_entity.pdbx_description
1 polymer ?
#
loop_
_entity_poly.entity_id
_entity_poly.type
_entity_poly.pdbx_seq_one_letter_code
_entity_poly.pdbx_strand_id
1 'polypeptide(L)' 'MKIVVISDSHGNIANLKHVLGFAKKIKAEAIIHCGDW' A
#
# COMPACT_ATOMS: atom_id res chain seq x y z
N MET A 1 4.53 14.68 6.44
CA MET A 1 4.83 13.25 6.68
C MET A 1 3.57 12.42 6.56
N LYS A 2 3.48 11.56 5.55
CA LYS A 2 2.33 10.64 5.33
C LYS A 2 2.86 9.22 5.19
N ILE A 3 2.21 8.28 5.87
CA ILE A 3 2.55 6.86 5.84
C ILE A 3 1.29 6.09 5.44
N VAL A 4 1.43 5.12 4.54
CA VAL A 4 0.36 4.20 4.17
C VAL A 4 0.60 2.87 4.89
N VAL A 5 -0.40 2.36 5.59
CA VAL A 5 -0.34 1.06 6.26
C VAL A 5 -1.36 0.14 5.60
N ILE A 6 -0.90 -1.02 5.15
CA ILE A 6 -1.70 -2.07 4.51
C ILE A 6 -1.45 -3.42 5.19
N SER A 7 -2.38 -4.37 5.02
CA SER A 7 -2.30 -5.72 5.55
C SER A 7 -3.06 -6.67 4.61
N ASP A 8 -2.75 -7.96 4.70
CA ASP A 8 -3.53 -9.07 4.12
C ASP A 8 -3.88 -8.89 2.65
N SER A 9 -2.84 -8.69 1.83
CA SER A 9 -3.02 -8.52 0.38
C SER A 9 -3.31 -9.82 -0.35
N HIS A 10 -2.94 -10.98 0.21
CA HIS A 10 -3.23 -12.32 -0.33
C HIS A 10 -3.00 -12.43 -1.85
N GLY A 11 -1.90 -11.85 -2.36
CA GLY A 11 -1.55 -11.84 -3.77
C GLY A 11 -2.53 -11.08 -4.67
N ASN A 12 -3.43 -10.26 -4.13
CA ASN A 12 -4.37 -9.47 -4.92
C ASN A 12 -3.66 -8.28 -5.59
N ILE A 13 -3.08 -8.57 -6.74
CA ILE A 13 -2.27 -7.62 -7.54
C ILE A 13 -3.08 -6.37 -7.94
N ALA A 14 -4.39 -6.49 -8.19
CA ALA A 14 -5.22 -5.36 -8.58
C ALA A 14 -5.33 -4.32 -7.44
N ASN A 15 -5.59 -4.79 -6.22
CA ASN A 15 -5.66 -3.93 -5.05
C ASN A 15 -4.30 -3.34 -4.69
N LEU A 16 -3.23 -4.12 -4.79
CA LEU A 16 -1.85 -3.63 -4.59
C LEU A 16 -1.51 -2.51 -5.57
N LYS A 17 -1.82 -2.65 -6.86
CA LYS A 17 -1.60 -1.59 -7.85
C LYS A 17 -2.40 -0.33 -7.51
N HIS A 18 -3.66 -0.49 -7.10
CA HIS A 18 -4.50 0.64 -6.70
C HIS A 18 -3.88 1.39 -5.51
N VAL A 19 -3.53 0.69 -4.42
CA VAL A 19 -3.03 1.34 -3.20
C VAL A 19 -1.65 1.95 -3.38
N LEU A 20 -0.76 1.32 -4.16
CA LEU A 20 0.55 1.88 -4.49
C LEU A 20 0.42 3.14 -5.37
N GLY A 21 -0.52 3.14 -6.32
CA GLY A 21 -0.86 4.32 -7.12
C GLY A 21 -1.39 5.48 -6.26
N PHE A 22 -2.27 5.16 -5.30
CA PHE A 22 -2.76 6.13 -4.33
C PHE A 22 -1.63 6.69 -3.44
N ALA A 23 -0.77 5.83 -2.90
CA ALA A 23 0.38 6.22 -2.07
C ALA A 23 1.29 7.22 -2.80
N LYS A 24 1.55 6.96 -4.09
CA LYS A 24 2.31 7.88 -4.95
C LYS A 24 1.60 9.23 -5.13
N LYS A 25 0.28 9.23 -5.41
CA LYS A 25 -0.51 10.45 -5.60
C LYS A 25 -0.48 11.36 -4.38
N ILE A 26 -0.55 10.78 -3.18
CA ILE A 26 -0.56 11.57 -1.94
C ILE A 26 0.84 11.97 -1.46
N LYS A 27 1.91 11.53 -2.15
CA LYS A 27 3.31 11.68 -1.72
C LYS A 27 3.54 11.05 -0.35
N ALA A 28 3.11 9.80 -0.18
CA ALA A 28 3.46 9.03 1.00
C ALA A 28 4.98 8.82 1.05
N GLU A 29 5.57 9.01 2.22
CA GLU A 29 7.02 8.88 2.45
C GLU A 29 7.41 7.44 2.77
N ALA A 30 6.48 6.65 3.29
CA ALA A 30 6.67 5.24 3.59
C ALA A 30 5.37 4.44 3.40
N ILE A 31 5.54 3.14 3.18
CA ILE A 31 4.48 2.13 3.18
C ILE A 31 4.88 1.04 4.16
N ILE A 32 3.98 0.68 5.06
CA ILE A 32 4.13 -0.43 6.01
C ILE A 32 3.14 -1.52 5.60
N HIS A 33 3.64 -2.75 5.51
CA HIS A 33 2.83 -3.95 5.28
C HIS A 33 3.03 -4.92 6.44
N CYS A 34 1.95 -5.38 7.05
CA CYS A 34 1.98 -6.14 8.30
C CYS A 34 1.38 -7.57 8.21
N GLY A 35 0.73 -7.92 7.11
CA GLY A 35 0.00 -9.19 6.97
C GLY A 35 0.60 -10.12 5.94
N ASP A 36 -0.20 -11.02 5.40
CA ASP A 36 0.23 -11.87 4.28
C ASP A 36 0.28 -11.08 2.96
N TRP A 37 1.32 -11.30 2.17
CA TRP A 37 1.47 -10.68 0.85
C TRP A 37 0.42 -11.15 -0.15
#